data_AF-A0A1M6IFQ1-F1
#
_entry.id   AF-A0A1M6IFQ1-F1
#
_cell.length_a   1.000
_cell.length_b   1.000
_cell.length_c   1.000
_cell.angle_alpha   90.00
_cell.angle_beta   90.00
_cell.angle_gamma   90.00
#
_symmetry.space_group_name_H-M   'P 1'
#
loop_
_entity.id
_entity.type
_entity.pdbx_description
1 polymer ?
#
loop_
_entity_poly.entity_id
_entity_poly.type
_entity_poly.pdbx_seq_one_letter_code
_entity_poly.pdbx_strand_id
1 'polypeptide(L)'
;MPATATPSQTSFIMNNKPVSVTAAYSINGSNYLQLRAIAALLNGTASQFDIGWDGKYAAIEPGKPYSGTVAETKLNSTTNANISDTKFKMNDEVFIFSDARLIDGNTNYSQFREFAQKVSGTASQFNVYWDSVAGKAVIQPIQ
;
A
#
# COMPACT_ATOMS: atom_id res chain seq x y z
N MET A 1 -1.58 -6.70 22.51
CA MET A 1 -2.57 -5.60 22.53
C MET A 1 -3.03 -5.37 21.10
N PRO A 2 -4.31 -5.02 20.86
CA PRO A 2 -4.75 -4.63 19.52
C PRO A 2 -3.92 -3.44 19.03
N ALA A 3 -3.53 -3.45 17.77
CA ALA A 3 -2.80 -2.35 17.17
C ALA A 3 -3.72 -1.13 17.04
N THR A 4 -3.22 0.07 17.34
CA THR A 4 -3.96 1.30 17.09
C THR A 4 -3.54 1.87 15.74
N ALA A 5 -4.49 2.02 14.83
CA ALA A 5 -4.30 2.72 13.57
C ALA A 5 -4.69 4.18 13.75
N THR A 6 -3.77 5.08 13.42
CA THR A 6 -3.98 6.54 13.47
C THR A 6 -3.79 7.11 12.06
N PRO A 7 -4.65 8.04 11.58
CA PRO A 7 -4.46 8.63 10.26
C PRO A 7 -3.02 9.13 10.09
N SER A 8 -2.37 8.76 8.99
CA SER A 8 -0.96 9.07 8.78
C SER A 8 -0.77 10.55 8.48
N GLN A 9 0.13 11.18 9.24
CA GLN A 9 0.61 12.54 8.97
C GLN A 9 1.90 12.55 8.13
N THR A 10 2.30 11.39 7.61
CA THR A 10 3.52 11.24 6.81
C THR A 10 3.43 12.07 5.53
N SER A 11 4.45 12.89 5.30
CA SER A 11 4.65 13.53 4.00
C SER A 11 5.28 12.53 3.02
N PHE A 12 4.55 12.23 1.94
CA PHE A 12 5.03 11.35 0.87
C PHE A 12 5.58 12.18 -0.28
N ILE A 13 6.75 11.78 -0.78
CA ILE A 13 7.40 12.37 -1.95
C ILE A 13 7.61 11.27 -2.99
N MET A 14 7.20 11.50 -4.23
CA MET A 14 7.51 10.63 -5.36
C MET A 14 8.28 11.41 -6.41
N ASN A 15 9.43 10.89 -6.85
CA ASN A 15 10.29 11.56 -7.84
C ASN A 15 10.51 13.05 -7.52
N ASN A 16 10.86 13.32 -6.26
CA ASN A 16 11.09 14.66 -5.69
C ASN A 16 9.87 15.61 -5.69
N LYS A 17 8.66 15.11 -5.98
CA LYS A 17 7.42 15.88 -5.93
C LYS A 17 6.51 15.41 -4.78
N PRO A 18 5.87 16.32 -4.04
CA PRO A 18 4.87 15.94 -3.05
C PRO A 18 3.71 15.19 -3.68
N VAL A 19 3.25 14.13 -3.00
CA VAL A 19 2.08 13.34 -3.39
C VAL A 19 1.16 13.17 -2.20
N SER A 20 -0.15 13.23 -2.45
CA SER A 20 -1.16 12.98 -1.42
C SER A 20 -1.59 11.52 -1.46
N VAL A 21 -1.59 10.87 -0.29
CA VAL A 21 -2.16 9.55 -0.10
C VAL A 21 -3.33 9.68 0.86
N THR A 22 -4.54 9.43 0.38
CA THR A 22 -5.78 9.70 1.14
C THR A 22 -6.17 8.56 2.09
N ALA A 23 -5.61 7.36 1.90
CA ALA A 23 -5.91 6.18 2.69
C ALA A 23 -4.62 5.58 3.28
N ALA A 24 -4.04 6.29 4.27
CA ALA A 24 -2.82 5.90 4.96
C ALA A 24 -2.99 5.99 6.49
N TYR A 25 -2.58 4.95 7.20
CA TYR A 25 -2.51 4.89 8.65
C TYR A 25 -1.05 4.76 9.12
N SER A 26 -0.77 5.29 10.31
CA SER A 26 0.41 4.96 11.09
C SER A 26 0.02 3.95 12.18
N ILE A 27 0.75 2.84 12.23
CA ILE A 27 0.65 1.83 13.27
C ILE A 27 2.08 1.54 13.74
N ASN A 28 2.36 1.75 15.03
CA ASN A 28 3.68 1.53 15.64
C ASN A 28 4.83 2.19 14.86
N GLY A 29 4.61 3.39 14.30
CA GLY A 29 5.61 4.14 13.53
C GLY A 29 5.82 3.66 12.08
N SER A 30 5.14 2.60 11.65
CA SER A 30 5.12 2.15 10.25
C SER A 30 3.94 2.74 9.48
N ASN A 31 4.12 2.97 8.18
CA ASN A 31 3.07 3.45 7.29
C ASN A 31 2.34 2.27 6.64
N TYR A 32 1.02 2.25 6.80
CA TYR A 32 0.12 1.27 6.21
C TYR A 32 -0.81 1.97 5.24
N LEU A 33 -0.75 1.60 3.98
CA LEU A 33 -1.54 2.23 2.93
C LEU A 33 -2.55 1.22 2.42
N GLN A 34 -3.75 1.70 2.11
CA GLN A 34 -4.74 0.89 1.41
C GLN A 34 -4.12 0.43 0.09
N LEU A 35 -4.20 -0.86 -0.24
CA LEU A 35 -3.55 -1.41 -1.43
C LEU A 35 -3.99 -0.70 -2.73
N ARG A 36 -5.27 -0.36 -2.83
CA ARG A 36 -5.81 0.43 -3.95
C ARG A 36 -5.27 1.86 -3.99
N ALA A 37 -5.01 2.48 -2.84
CA ALA A 37 -4.37 3.78 -2.79
C ALA A 37 -2.91 3.71 -3.23
N ILE A 38 -2.20 2.60 -2.96
CA ILE A 38 -0.86 2.37 -3.52
C ILE A 38 -0.92 2.22 -5.06
N ALA A 39 -1.90 1.46 -5.57
CA ALA A 39 -2.09 1.29 -7.01
C ALA A 39 -2.38 2.63 -7.71
N ALA A 40 -3.30 3.43 -7.15
CA ALA A 40 -3.61 4.77 -7.64
C ALA A 40 -2.41 5.72 -7.57
N LEU A 41 -1.62 5.64 -6.49
CA LEU A 41 -0.42 6.44 -6.28
C LEU A 41 0.65 6.16 -7.36
N LEU A 42 0.85 4.89 -7.73
CA LEU A 42 1.84 4.48 -8.73
C LEU A 42 1.31 4.48 -10.17
N ASN A 43 0.02 4.74 -10.37
CA ASN A 43 -0.60 4.66 -11.69
C ASN A 43 0.03 5.66 -12.69
N GLY A 44 0.34 5.21 -13.90
CA GLY A 44 1.03 6.03 -14.90
C GLY A 44 2.54 6.19 -14.67
N THR A 45 3.10 5.59 -13.62
CA THR A 45 4.55 5.46 -13.44
C THR A 45 5.05 4.13 -14.01
N ALA A 46 6.37 3.97 -14.13
CA ALA A 46 6.98 2.69 -14.50
C ALA A 46 6.62 1.55 -13.54
N SER A 47 6.30 1.87 -12.28
CA SER A 47 5.97 0.88 -11.24
C SER A 47 4.48 0.68 -11.04
N GLN A 48 3.64 1.08 -12.01
CA GLN A 48 2.19 0.88 -11.94
C GLN A 48 1.83 -0.60 -11.80
N PHE A 49 0.71 -0.88 -11.16
CA PHE A 49 0.11 -2.21 -11.10
C PHE A 49 -1.41 -2.06 -10.98
N ASP A 50 -2.15 -3.10 -11.36
CA ASP A 50 -3.57 -3.19 -11.08
C ASP A 50 -3.81 -4.11 -9.88
N ILE A 51 -4.91 -3.87 -9.17
CA ILE A 51 -5.36 -4.74 -8.10
C ILE A 51 -6.87 -4.92 -8.14
N GLY A 52 -7.30 -6.18 -8.21
CA GLY A 52 -8.69 -6.57 -8.33
C GLY A 52 -9.01 -7.86 -7.60
N TRP A 53 -10.25 -8.31 -7.74
CA TRP A 53 -10.69 -9.64 -7.28
C TRP A 53 -10.79 -10.56 -8.49
N ASP A 54 -10.07 -11.68 -8.47
CA ASP A 54 -10.08 -12.66 -9.58
C ASP A 54 -11.17 -13.74 -9.44
N GLY A 55 -12.05 -13.61 -8.44
CA GLY A 55 -13.05 -14.61 -8.06
C GLY A 55 -12.62 -15.50 -6.90
N LYS A 56 -11.33 -15.54 -6.56
CA LYS A 56 -10.78 -16.39 -5.49
C LYS A 56 -9.73 -15.68 -4.61
N TYR A 57 -8.96 -14.77 -5.18
CA TYR A 57 -7.85 -14.06 -4.57
C TYR A 57 -7.90 -12.57 -4.92
N ALA A 58 -7.30 -11.76 -4.06
CA ALA A 58 -6.96 -10.39 -4.42
C ALA A 58 -5.75 -10.42 -5.36
N ALA A 59 -5.99 -10.23 -6.65
CA ALA A 59 -4.97 -10.33 -7.68
C ALA A 59 -4.23 -9.01 -7.82
N ILE A 60 -2.90 -9.05 -7.74
CA ILE A 60 -1.98 -7.95 -8.04
C ILE A 60 -1.35 -8.26 -9.39
N GLU A 61 -1.46 -7.31 -10.33
CA GLU A 61 -0.98 -7.46 -11.71
C GLU A 61 0.11 -6.41 -12.00
N PRO A 62 1.40 -6.77 -11.82
CA PRO A 62 2.49 -5.85 -12.07
C PRO A 62 2.54 -5.33 -13.51
N GLY A 63 2.88 -4.06 -13.68
CA GLY A 63 2.99 -3.36 -14.96
C GLY A 63 1.65 -2.95 -15.58
N LYS A 64 0.52 -3.43 -15.06
CA LYS A 64 -0.81 -3.08 -15.55
C LYS A 64 -1.26 -1.73 -14.99
N PRO A 65 -1.85 -0.83 -15.79
CA PRO A 65 -2.43 0.41 -15.27
C PRO A 65 -3.55 0.12 -14.28
N TYR A 66 -3.64 0.91 -13.21
CA TYR A 66 -4.71 0.76 -12.23
C TYR A 66 -6.05 1.14 -12.85
N SER A 67 -7.03 0.22 -12.77
CA SER A 67 -8.35 0.37 -13.40
C SER A 67 -9.50 0.61 -12.41
N GLY A 68 -9.23 0.46 -11.11
CA GLY A 68 -10.23 0.59 -10.06
C GLY A 68 -10.42 2.01 -9.53
N THR A 69 -11.20 2.11 -8.46
CA THR A 69 -11.38 3.35 -7.69
C THR A 69 -10.88 3.18 -6.26
N VAL A 70 -10.31 4.27 -5.73
CA VAL A 70 -10.02 4.41 -4.30
C VAL A 70 -11.29 4.94 -3.63
N ALA A 71 -11.86 4.17 -2.70
CA ALA A 71 -13.02 4.65 -1.94
C ALA A 71 -12.60 5.86 -1.10
N GLU A 72 -13.35 6.96 -1.19
CA GLU A 72 -13.16 8.09 -0.29
C GLU A 72 -13.34 7.60 1.15
N THR A 73 -12.26 7.66 1.92
CA THR A 73 -12.26 7.17 3.30
C THR A 73 -11.95 8.33 4.21
N LYS A 74 -12.94 8.78 4.99
CA LYS A 74 -12.67 9.68 6.12
C LYS A 74 -12.01 8.86 7.22
N LEU A 75 -10.69 8.93 7.32
CA LEU A 75 -9.91 8.16 8.30
C LEU A 75 -10.14 8.70 9.71
N ASN A 76 -10.35 7.79 10.67
CA ASN A 76 -10.39 8.09 12.10
C ASN A 76 -9.46 7.12 12.82
N SER A 77 -8.95 7.52 13.98
CA SER A 77 -8.15 6.60 14.80
C SER A 77 -9.03 5.44 15.29
N THR A 78 -8.53 4.22 15.22
CA THR A 78 -9.27 3.00 15.54
C THR A 78 -8.35 1.92 16.14
N THR A 79 -8.90 1.08 17.00
CA THR A 79 -8.24 -0.15 17.49
C THR A 79 -8.65 -1.38 16.69
N ASN A 80 -9.59 -1.25 15.75
CA ASN A 80 -10.00 -2.31 14.84
C ASN A 80 -9.00 -2.41 13.67
N ALA A 81 -7.78 -2.83 13.98
CA ALA A 81 -6.68 -3.02 13.01
C ALA A 81 -6.14 -4.45 13.12
N ASN A 82 -6.96 -5.42 12.72
CA ASN A 82 -6.67 -6.84 12.84
C ASN A 82 -5.72 -7.29 11.73
N ILE A 83 -4.95 -8.36 11.97
CA ILE A 83 -4.17 -9.00 10.91
C ILE A 83 -5.15 -9.51 9.85
N SER A 84 -4.84 -9.25 8.59
CA SER A 84 -5.61 -9.75 7.45
C SER A 84 -5.17 -11.17 7.08
N ASP A 85 -6.15 -12.04 6.86
CA ASP A 85 -5.96 -13.39 6.29
C ASP A 85 -6.24 -13.41 4.78
N THR A 86 -6.38 -12.24 4.15
CA THR A 86 -6.65 -12.12 2.71
C THR A 86 -5.53 -12.81 1.93
N LYS A 87 -5.93 -13.72 1.04
CA LYS A 87 -5.02 -14.37 0.10
C LYS A 87 -4.87 -13.51 -1.15
N PHE A 88 -3.64 -13.19 -1.48
CA PHE A 88 -3.25 -12.44 -2.66
C PHE A 88 -2.67 -13.38 -3.71
N LYS A 89 -2.82 -13.01 -4.97
CA LYS A 89 -2.19 -13.70 -6.10
C LYS A 89 -1.35 -12.71 -6.90
N MET A 90 -0.13 -13.08 -7.26
CA MET A 90 0.74 -12.30 -8.16
C MET A 90 1.65 -13.28 -8.92
N ASN A 91 1.74 -13.14 -10.25
CA ASN A 91 2.54 -14.03 -11.11
C ASN A 91 2.30 -15.53 -10.83
N ASP A 92 1.03 -15.91 -10.67
CA ASP A 92 0.58 -17.26 -10.29
C ASP A 92 0.97 -17.79 -8.90
N GLU A 93 1.73 -17.02 -8.12
CA GLU A 93 2.01 -17.30 -6.72
C GLU A 93 0.88 -16.78 -5.82
N VAL A 94 0.41 -17.63 -4.89
CA VAL A 94 -0.56 -17.25 -3.85
C VAL A 94 0.17 -17.03 -2.53
N PHE A 95 -0.09 -15.90 -1.87
CA PHE A 95 0.57 -15.52 -0.63
C PHE A 95 -0.35 -14.72 0.30
N ILE A 96 0.11 -14.49 1.52
CA ILE A 96 -0.50 -13.58 2.50
C ILE A 96 0.58 -12.59 2.92
N PHE A 97 0.26 -11.31 2.98
CA PHE A 97 1.16 -10.32 3.58
C PHE A 97 1.24 -10.59 5.09
N SER A 98 2.46 -10.66 5.61
CA SER A 98 2.74 -10.94 7.02
C SER A 98 2.13 -9.89 7.95
N ASP A 99 2.01 -8.65 7.49
CA ASP A 99 1.53 -7.54 8.31
C ASP A 99 0.41 -6.73 7.65
N ALA A 100 -0.27 -7.29 6.65
CA ALA A 100 -1.49 -6.65 6.16
C ALA A 100 -2.53 -6.57 7.28
N ARG A 101 -3.22 -5.43 7.34
CA ARG A 101 -4.25 -5.13 8.32
C ARG A 101 -5.60 -4.96 7.64
N LEU A 102 -6.61 -5.61 8.21
CA LEU A 102 -8.00 -5.29 7.95
C LEU A 102 -8.41 -4.19 8.94
N ILE A 103 -8.42 -2.95 8.47
CA ILE A 103 -8.75 -1.79 9.30
C ILE A 103 -10.24 -1.46 9.13
N ASP A 104 -10.95 -1.29 10.24
CA ASP A 104 -12.40 -1.14 10.32
C ASP A 104 -13.21 -2.26 9.63
N GLY A 105 -12.59 -3.43 9.49
CA GLY A 105 -13.26 -4.67 9.09
C GLY A 105 -13.57 -4.84 7.60
N ASN A 106 -13.18 -3.90 6.72
CA ASN A 106 -13.60 -3.96 5.31
C ASN A 106 -12.47 -3.74 4.29
N THR A 107 -11.31 -3.23 4.71
CA THR A 107 -10.29 -2.76 3.77
C THR A 107 -8.90 -3.26 4.14
N ASN A 108 -8.20 -3.81 3.14
CA ASN A 108 -6.81 -4.24 3.27
C ASN A 108 -5.85 -3.05 3.19
N TYR A 109 -5.07 -2.89 4.24
CA TYR A 109 -3.92 -2.00 4.30
C TYR A 109 -2.66 -2.84 4.41
N SER A 110 -1.63 -2.55 3.61
CA SER A 110 -0.33 -3.22 3.71
C SER A 110 0.71 -2.26 4.24
N GLN A 111 1.65 -2.76 5.04
CA GLN A 111 2.82 -1.99 5.41
C GLN A 111 3.57 -1.62 4.13
N PHE A 112 3.80 -0.33 3.89
CA PHE A 112 4.22 0.14 2.58
C PHE A 112 5.59 -0.38 2.13
N ARG A 113 6.48 -0.65 3.11
CA ARG A 113 7.80 -1.26 2.86
C ARG A 113 7.66 -2.74 2.50
N GLU A 114 6.84 -3.50 3.22
CA GLU A 114 6.52 -4.88 2.87
C GLU A 114 5.96 -5.00 1.45
N PHE A 115 5.03 -4.10 1.08
CA PHE A 115 4.49 -4.09 -0.28
C PHE A 115 5.60 -3.87 -1.33
N ALA A 116 6.47 -2.87 -1.12
CA ALA A 116 7.60 -2.58 -2.02
C ALA A 116 8.55 -3.78 -2.14
N GLN A 117 8.83 -4.47 -1.04
CA GLN A 117 9.63 -5.70 -1.03
C GLN A 117 8.94 -6.83 -1.80
N LYS A 118 7.62 -6.99 -1.64
CA LYS A 118 6.89 -8.07 -2.33
C LYS A 118 6.88 -7.89 -3.83
N VAL A 119 6.80 -6.66 -4.34
CA VAL A 119 6.83 -6.37 -5.79
C VAL A 119 8.26 -6.24 -6.36
N SER A 120 9.30 -6.40 -5.53
CA SER A 120 10.68 -6.37 -5.99
C SER A 120 10.95 -7.49 -7.00
N GLY A 121 11.67 -7.17 -8.09
CA GLY A 121 11.92 -8.10 -9.20
C GLY A 121 10.75 -8.24 -10.18
N THR A 122 9.63 -7.54 -9.98
CA THR A 122 8.52 -7.48 -10.92
C THR A 122 8.56 -6.19 -11.75
N ALA A 123 7.70 -6.09 -12.77
CA ALA A 123 7.50 -4.85 -13.53
C ALA A 123 7.01 -3.66 -12.68
N SER A 124 6.56 -3.90 -11.45
CA SER A 124 6.09 -2.87 -10.52
C SER A 124 7.06 -2.59 -9.38
N GLN A 125 8.32 -3.00 -9.51
CA GLN A 125 9.33 -2.71 -8.50
C GLN A 125 9.50 -1.19 -8.31
N PHE A 126 9.55 -0.76 -7.05
CA PHE A 126 9.87 0.61 -6.66
C PHE A 126 10.66 0.60 -5.35
N ASN A 127 11.43 1.66 -5.10
CA ASN A 127 12.09 1.86 -3.81
C ASN A 127 11.23 2.73 -2.91
N VAL A 128 11.20 2.39 -1.62
CA VAL A 128 10.64 3.23 -0.57
C VAL A 128 11.59 3.33 0.62
N TYR A 129 11.88 4.55 1.04
CA TYR A 129 12.73 4.80 2.21
C TYR A 129 12.27 6.02 3.01
N TRP A 130 12.80 6.14 4.22
CA TRP A 130 12.57 7.30 5.06
C TRP A 130 13.77 8.23 4.92
N ASP A 131 13.52 9.47 4.48
CA ASP A 131 14.48 10.55 4.59
C ASP A 131 14.37 11.14 5.99
N SER A 132 15.33 10.80 6.85
CA SER A 132 15.36 11.24 8.25
C SER A 132 15.68 12.73 8.41
N VAL A 133 16.36 13.34 7.43
CA VAL A 133 16.71 14.76 7.45
C VAL A 133 15.48 15.58 7.06
N ALA A 134 14.77 15.18 6.01
CA ALA A 134 13.58 15.87 5.55
C ALA A 134 12.31 15.51 6.34
N GLY A 135 12.30 14.37 7.04
CA GLY A 135 11.13 13.84 7.75
C GLY A 135 10.05 13.33 6.80
N LYS A 136 10.43 12.66 5.70
CA LYS A 136 9.52 12.28 4.61
C LYS A 136 9.70 10.84 4.16
N ALA A 137 8.61 10.22 3.73
CA ALA A 137 8.66 8.95 3.01
C ALA A 137 8.90 9.21 1.53
N VAL A 138 10.01 8.70 1.00
CA VAL A 138 10.40 8.87 -0.40
C VAL A 138 10.06 7.60 -1.18
N ILE A 139 9.45 7.79 -2.34
CA ILE A 139 9.01 6.75 -3.28
C ILE A 139 9.73 7.00 -4.60
N GLN A 140 10.36 5.96 -5.13
CA GLN A 140 11.08 6.01 -6.40
C GLN A 140 10.67 4.82 -7.27
N PRO A 141 9.72 5.02 -8.20
CA PRO A 141 9.47 4.07 -9.28
C PRO A 141 10.76 3.80 -10.06
N ILE A 142 11.05 2.54 -10.36
CA ILE A 142 12.25 2.14 -11.09
C ILE A 142 11.86 1.85 -12.54
N GLN A 143 12.63 2.36 -13.49
CA GLN A 143 12.49 2.06 -14.93
C GLN A 143 13.22 0.77 -15.30
#